data_AF-A0A5C9AIE1-F1
#
_entry.id   AF-A0A5C9AIE1-F1
#
_cell.length_a   1.000
_cell.length_b   1.000
_cell.length_c   1.000
_cell.angle_alpha   90.00
_cell.angle_beta   90.00
_cell.angle_gamma   90.00
#
_symmetry.space_group_name_H-M   'P 1'
#
loop_
_entity.id
_entity.type
_entity.pdbx_description
1 polymer ?
#
loop_
_entity_poly.entity_id
_entity_poly.type
_entity_poly.pdbx_seq_one_letter_code
_entity_poly.pdbx_strand_id
1 'polypeptide(L)'
;MDHFSSVVDTIEQAILISEQTKLWDAKSSTGFTQGTLQQDAMNICENVVRTINARMVDVLESSKLLKTVELPVLTGSLTAKADAIMDALYENTESSFGSEVSDYGIIAHESQLKALSRLAAKQGFSGEDAIVDMLGTDIAYYNGEDKGVFMLAKRFTALSFGCFRHDGENITVVLSRDGDSQSHDLEILGKVFVVAEAATTIKMGTGSATAVLPVVKRLKFTKTEA
;
A
#
# COMPACT_ATOMS: atom_id res chain seq x y z
N MET A 1 22.45 34.71 0.00
CA MET A 1 21.32 33.97 -0.61
C MET A 1 21.86 32.57 -0.82
N ASP A 2 21.76 31.75 0.22
CA ASP A 2 22.50 30.49 0.31
C ASP A 2 21.80 29.44 -0.55
N HIS A 3 22.54 28.87 -1.51
CA HIS A 3 22.12 27.71 -2.26
C HIS A 3 21.99 26.51 -1.31
N PHE A 4 20.74 26.13 -1.00
CA PHE A 4 20.41 24.82 -0.48
C PHE A 4 20.63 23.79 -1.61
N SER A 5 21.56 22.88 -1.42
CA SER A 5 21.69 21.66 -2.22
C SER A 5 21.31 20.50 -1.29
N SER A 6 20.15 19.89 -1.53
CA SER A 6 19.80 18.60 -0.96
C SER A 6 20.53 17.51 -1.75
N VAL A 7 21.29 16.66 -1.06
CA VAL A 7 21.71 15.36 -1.62
C VAL A 7 20.58 14.39 -1.28
N VAL A 8 19.93 13.90 -2.33
CA VAL A 8 18.72 13.09 -2.26
C VAL A 8 19.11 11.63 -2.10
N ASP A 9 18.77 11.02 -0.96
CA ASP A 9 18.67 9.55 -0.86
C ASP A 9 17.20 9.20 -1.15
N THR A 10 16.87 9.00 -2.42
CA THR A 10 15.55 8.50 -2.83
C THR A 10 15.44 7.02 -2.50
N ILE A 11 14.26 6.55 -2.14
CA ILE A 11 13.91 5.14 -2.39
C ILE A 11 13.70 5.00 -3.91
N GLU A 12 14.73 5.16 -4.73
CA GLU A 12 14.63 4.91 -6.17
C GLU A 12 14.65 3.41 -6.45
N GLN A 13 13.71 2.68 -5.85
CA GLN A 13 13.44 1.29 -6.19
C GLN A 13 12.21 1.22 -7.09
N ALA A 14 12.46 0.80 -8.32
CA ALA A 14 11.40 0.39 -9.21
C ALA A 14 10.84 -0.96 -8.76
N ILE A 15 9.57 -0.98 -8.39
CA ILE A 15 8.79 -2.17 -8.18
C ILE A 15 8.31 -2.65 -9.54
N LEU A 16 8.71 -3.87 -9.92
CA LEU A 16 8.13 -4.57 -11.05
C LEU A 16 6.91 -5.36 -10.58
N ILE A 17 5.79 -5.14 -11.26
CA ILE A 17 4.52 -5.79 -11.01
C ILE A 17 4.32 -6.81 -12.11
N SER A 18 3.99 -8.04 -11.72
CA SER A 18 3.65 -9.13 -12.65
C SER A 18 2.56 -9.97 -12.00
N GLU A 19 1.37 -9.91 -12.57
CA GLU A 19 0.22 -10.73 -12.18
C GLU A 19 -0.22 -11.56 -13.39
N GLN A 20 -0.51 -12.85 -13.18
CA GLN A 20 -0.92 -13.76 -14.24
C GLN A 20 -2.25 -14.42 -13.86
N THR A 21 -3.23 -14.37 -14.76
CA THR A 21 -4.50 -15.09 -14.63
C THR A 21 -4.73 -15.98 -15.83
N LYS A 22 -5.14 -17.22 -15.60
CA LYS A 22 -5.44 -18.19 -16.66
C LYS A 22 -6.90 -18.10 -17.11
N LEU A 23 -7.09 -18.01 -18.42
CA LEU A 23 -8.38 -18.14 -19.10
C LEU A 23 -8.47 -19.52 -19.76
N TRP A 24 -9.16 -20.44 -19.12
CA TRP A 24 -9.32 -21.82 -19.61
C TRP A 24 -10.23 -21.90 -20.85
N ASP A 25 -9.84 -22.74 -21.81
CA ASP A 25 -10.62 -22.93 -23.05
C ASP A 25 -12.00 -23.49 -22.77
N ALA A 26 -12.13 -24.37 -21.78
CA ALA A 26 -13.42 -24.91 -21.36
C ALA A 26 -14.37 -23.76 -20.99
N LYS A 27 -13.89 -22.76 -20.24
CA LYS A 27 -14.67 -21.58 -19.82
C LYS A 27 -15.01 -20.68 -21.02
N SER A 28 -14.09 -20.54 -21.98
CA SER A 28 -14.33 -19.81 -23.22
C SER A 28 -15.38 -20.51 -24.11
N SER A 29 -15.35 -21.83 -24.19
CA SER A 29 -16.25 -22.64 -25.03
C SER A 29 -17.70 -22.64 -24.55
N THR A 30 -17.92 -22.49 -23.24
CA THR A 30 -19.26 -22.41 -22.63
C THR A 30 -19.88 -21.01 -22.74
N GLY A 31 -19.11 -20.01 -23.19
CA GLY A 31 -19.54 -18.62 -23.33
C GLY A 31 -19.51 -17.83 -22.03
N PHE A 32 -19.51 -16.49 -22.16
CA PHE A 32 -19.60 -15.55 -21.04
C PHE A 32 -20.92 -14.78 -21.10
N THR A 33 -21.44 -14.44 -19.92
CA THR A 33 -22.43 -13.36 -19.80
C THR A 33 -21.68 -12.06 -19.53
N GLN A 34 -22.27 -10.92 -19.88
CA GLN A 34 -21.68 -9.61 -19.55
C GLN A 34 -21.39 -9.47 -18.05
N GLY A 35 -22.30 -9.95 -17.19
CA GLY A 35 -22.12 -9.87 -15.73
C GLY A 35 -20.96 -10.72 -15.21
N THR A 36 -20.78 -11.93 -15.74
CA THR A 36 -19.65 -12.79 -15.33
C THR A 36 -18.32 -12.24 -15.82
N LEU A 37 -18.26 -11.70 -17.04
CA LEU A 37 -17.04 -11.06 -17.55
C LEU A 37 -16.67 -9.81 -16.75
N GLN A 38 -17.66 -8.99 -16.39
CA GLN A 38 -17.44 -7.79 -15.57
C GLN A 38 -16.92 -8.16 -14.17
N GLN A 39 -17.51 -9.16 -13.53
CA GLN A 39 -17.04 -9.64 -12.22
C GLN A 39 -15.62 -10.20 -12.29
N ASP A 40 -15.32 -11.03 -13.29
CA ASP A 40 -13.97 -11.55 -13.49
C ASP A 40 -12.95 -10.42 -13.70
N ALA A 41 -13.28 -9.40 -14.51
CA ALA A 41 -12.42 -8.24 -14.72
C ALA A 41 -12.18 -7.43 -13.42
N MET A 42 -13.23 -7.19 -12.63
CA MET A 42 -13.11 -6.49 -11.35
C MET A 42 -12.24 -7.26 -10.36
N ASN A 43 -12.42 -8.59 -10.27
CA ASN A 43 -11.60 -9.45 -9.42
C ASN A 43 -10.11 -9.40 -9.82
N ILE A 44 -9.81 -9.41 -11.13
CA ILE A 44 -8.44 -9.29 -11.62
C ILE A 44 -7.84 -7.94 -11.21
N CYS A 45 -8.59 -6.84 -11.39
CA CYS A 45 -8.14 -5.51 -10.97
C CYS A 45 -7.85 -5.45 -9.46
N GLU A 46 -8.75 -5.97 -8.62
CA GLU A 46 -8.55 -6.01 -7.17
C GLU A 46 -7.29 -6.81 -6.77
N ASN A 47 -7.07 -7.96 -7.41
CA ASN A 47 -5.89 -8.78 -7.15
C ASN A 47 -4.60 -8.07 -7.57
N VAL A 48 -4.58 -7.43 -8.74
CA VAL A 48 -3.45 -6.63 -9.20
C VAL A 48 -3.12 -5.54 -8.18
N VAL A 49 -4.13 -4.77 -7.72
CA VAL A 49 -3.92 -3.71 -6.73
C VAL A 49 -3.36 -4.26 -5.42
N ARG A 50 -3.87 -5.40 -4.93
CA ARG A 50 -3.36 -6.05 -3.71
C ARG A 50 -1.92 -6.55 -3.87
N THR A 51 -1.57 -7.11 -5.04
CA THR A 51 -0.19 -7.50 -5.37
C THR A 51 0.74 -6.29 -5.40
N ILE A 52 0.30 -5.17 -6.01
CA ILE A 52 1.06 -3.90 -5.99
C ILE A 52 1.31 -3.45 -4.56
N ASN A 53 0.28 -3.44 -3.72
CA ASN A 53 0.39 -3.02 -2.33
C ASN A 53 1.33 -3.92 -1.52
N ALA A 54 1.28 -5.24 -1.74
CA ALA A 54 2.20 -6.18 -1.09
C ALA A 54 3.66 -5.91 -1.46
N ARG A 55 3.95 -5.71 -2.75
CA ARG A 55 5.30 -5.35 -3.21
C ARG A 55 5.75 -3.98 -2.72
N MET A 56 4.83 -3.03 -2.61
CA MET A 56 5.10 -1.73 -2.02
C MET A 56 5.49 -1.87 -0.54
N VAL A 57 4.77 -2.68 0.23
CA VAL A 57 5.11 -2.98 1.62
C VAL A 57 6.51 -3.60 1.74
N ASP A 58 6.90 -4.51 0.84
CA ASP A 58 8.27 -5.08 0.82
C ASP A 58 9.35 -4.01 0.63
N VAL A 59 9.12 -3.06 -0.28
CA VAL A 59 10.05 -1.93 -0.49
C VAL A 59 10.10 -1.01 0.72
N LEU A 60 8.95 -0.67 1.28
CA LEU A 60 8.86 0.18 2.47
C LEU A 60 9.56 -0.46 3.68
N GLU A 61 9.49 -1.79 3.83
CA GLU A 61 10.18 -2.53 4.88
C GLU A 61 11.71 -2.42 4.78
N SER A 62 12.24 -2.42 3.56
CA SER A 62 13.68 -2.26 3.30
C SER A 62 14.18 -0.82 3.41
N SER A 63 13.27 0.14 3.56
CA SER A 63 13.60 1.57 3.52
C SER A 63 14.28 2.05 4.80
N LYS A 64 15.30 2.90 4.64
CA LYS A 64 15.91 3.66 5.74
C LYS A 64 14.99 4.74 6.33
N LEU A 65 13.94 5.11 5.61
CA LEU A 65 12.93 6.10 6.04
C LEU A 65 11.84 5.46 6.91
N LEU A 66 11.89 4.14 7.12
CA LEU A 66 10.94 3.42 7.95
C LEU A 66 11.30 3.53 9.43
N LYS A 67 10.31 3.93 10.24
CA LYS A 67 10.34 3.76 11.70
C LYS A 67 9.29 2.72 12.11
N THR A 68 9.73 1.67 12.80
CA THR A 68 8.81 0.68 13.37
C THR A 68 8.43 1.06 14.79
N VAL A 69 7.15 0.95 15.10
CA VAL A 69 6.57 1.11 16.43
C VAL A 69 5.93 -0.22 16.80
N GLU A 70 6.47 -0.86 17.84
CA GLU A 70 5.95 -2.12 18.36
C GLU A 70 4.76 -1.82 19.28
N LEU A 71 3.64 -2.47 19.00
CA LEU A 71 2.36 -2.28 19.69
C LEU A 71 1.85 -3.61 20.27
N PRO A 72 1.02 -3.55 21.33
CA PRO A 72 0.39 -4.75 21.90
C PRO A 72 -0.40 -5.53 20.86
N VAL A 73 -0.51 -6.85 21.07
CA VAL A 73 -1.34 -7.73 20.22
C VAL A 73 -2.77 -7.21 20.14
N LEU A 74 -3.35 -7.24 18.94
CA LEU A 74 -4.78 -7.04 18.73
C LEU A 74 -5.59 -8.20 19.31
N THR A 75 -6.27 -7.95 20.42
CA THR A 75 -7.09 -8.94 21.15
C THR A 75 -8.56 -8.53 21.23
N GLY A 76 -9.42 -9.45 21.67
CA GLY A 76 -10.85 -9.16 21.87
C GLY A 76 -11.71 -9.17 20.60
N SER A 77 -12.82 -8.44 20.65
CA SER A 77 -13.81 -8.35 19.57
C SER A 77 -13.29 -7.56 18.37
N LEU A 78 -13.95 -7.69 17.21
CA LEU A 78 -13.58 -6.92 16.01
C LEU A 78 -13.57 -5.40 16.25
N THR A 79 -14.49 -4.90 17.07
CA THR A 79 -14.55 -3.48 17.42
C THR A 79 -13.39 -3.08 18.33
N ALA A 80 -13.05 -3.89 19.33
CA ALA A 80 -11.89 -3.61 20.20
C ALA A 80 -10.57 -3.60 19.41
N LYS A 81 -10.41 -4.49 18.43
CA LYS A 81 -9.25 -4.48 17.53
C LYS A 81 -9.22 -3.23 16.66
N ALA A 82 -10.36 -2.83 16.11
CA ALA A 82 -10.46 -1.63 15.30
C ALA A 82 -10.17 -0.36 16.11
N ASP A 83 -10.71 -0.24 17.32
CA ASP A 83 -10.43 0.87 18.23
C ASP A 83 -8.93 0.94 18.54
N ALA A 84 -8.28 -0.19 18.85
CA ALA A 84 -6.84 -0.24 19.08
C ALA A 84 -6.00 0.17 17.85
N ILE A 85 -6.44 -0.16 16.64
CA ILE A 85 -5.80 0.31 15.40
C ILE A 85 -5.97 1.82 15.25
N MET A 86 -7.18 2.33 15.48
CA MET A 86 -7.47 3.77 15.40
C MET A 86 -6.64 4.56 16.41
N ASP A 87 -6.64 4.16 17.67
CA ASP A 87 -5.83 4.80 18.72
C ASP A 87 -4.35 4.81 18.32
N ALA A 88 -3.83 3.68 17.83
CA ALA A 88 -2.46 3.61 17.35
C ALA A 88 -2.17 4.56 16.18
N LEU A 89 -3.11 4.74 15.24
CA LEU A 89 -2.97 5.71 14.15
C LEU A 89 -2.91 7.15 14.69
N TYR A 90 -3.81 7.51 15.61
CA TYR A 90 -3.85 8.86 16.19
C TYR A 90 -2.64 9.17 17.08
N GLU A 91 -2.20 8.21 17.90
CA GLU A 91 -1.03 8.37 18.78
C GLU A 91 0.28 8.48 17.99
N ASN A 92 0.31 7.97 16.77
CA ASN A 92 1.49 7.97 15.91
C ASN A 92 1.46 9.05 14.82
N THR A 93 0.58 10.05 14.90
CA THR A 93 0.79 11.27 14.10
C THR A 93 1.97 12.07 14.66
N GLU A 94 2.77 12.67 13.79
CA GLU A 94 3.88 13.55 14.17
C GLU A 94 3.64 14.93 13.55
N SER A 95 3.51 15.97 14.35
CA SER A 95 3.22 17.34 13.90
C SER A 95 4.18 17.89 12.84
N SER A 96 5.39 17.33 12.76
CA SER A 96 6.39 17.67 11.73
C SER A 96 6.05 17.13 10.34
N PHE A 97 5.24 16.07 10.26
CA PHE A 97 4.85 15.40 9.01
C PHE A 97 3.36 15.55 8.69
N GLY A 98 2.54 15.76 9.72
CA GLY A 98 1.09 15.88 9.66
C GLY A 98 0.51 15.64 11.05
N SER A 99 -0.38 16.50 11.52
CA SER A 99 -0.91 16.42 12.89
C SER A 99 -2.14 15.52 12.98
N GLU A 100 -2.77 15.21 11.85
CA GLU A 100 -4.00 14.44 11.76
C GLU A 100 -3.78 13.16 10.95
N VAL A 101 -4.60 12.14 11.17
CA VAL A 101 -4.57 10.89 10.38
C VAL A 101 -4.85 11.17 8.89
N SER A 102 -5.63 12.21 8.58
CA SER A 102 -5.92 12.72 7.23
C SER A 102 -4.68 13.12 6.43
N ASP A 103 -3.59 13.51 7.11
CA ASP A 103 -2.31 13.88 6.49
C ASP A 103 -1.48 12.64 6.05
N TYR A 104 -1.93 11.42 6.36
CA TYR A 104 -1.21 10.18 6.07
C TYR A 104 -2.01 9.25 5.15
N GLY A 105 -1.36 8.66 4.16
CA GLY A 105 -1.89 7.49 3.45
C GLY A 105 -1.67 6.24 4.28
N ILE A 106 -2.67 5.37 4.35
CA ILE A 106 -2.60 4.14 5.17
C ILE A 106 -2.52 2.91 4.29
N ILE A 107 -1.63 1.99 4.62
CA ILE A 107 -1.60 0.64 4.03
C ILE A 107 -1.74 -0.38 5.15
N ALA A 108 -2.81 -1.18 5.13
CA ALA A 108 -3.09 -2.17 6.16
C ALA A 108 -3.14 -3.59 5.58
N HIS A 109 -2.83 -4.57 6.41
CA HIS A 109 -3.01 -5.97 6.01
C HIS A 109 -4.51 -6.29 5.86
N GLU A 110 -4.87 -7.14 4.89
CA GLU A 110 -6.28 -7.49 4.63
C GLU A 110 -7.01 -8.09 5.84
N SER A 111 -6.29 -8.68 6.82
CA SER A 111 -6.89 -9.17 8.06
C SER A 111 -7.56 -8.08 8.88
N GLN A 112 -7.13 -6.82 8.73
CA GLN A 112 -7.66 -5.67 9.46
C GLN A 112 -8.95 -5.12 8.84
N LEU A 113 -9.22 -5.45 7.56
CA LEU A 113 -10.41 -4.99 6.83
C LEU A 113 -11.69 -5.30 7.60
N LYS A 114 -11.86 -6.53 8.09
CA LYS A 114 -13.09 -6.94 8.81
C LYS A 114 -13.32 -6.15 10.10
N ALA A 115 -12.25 -5.81 10.81
CA ALA A 115 -12.33 -5.03 12.03
C ALA A 115 -12.73 -3.58 11.72
N LEU A 116 -12.04 -2.95 10.77
CA LEU A 116 -12.29 -1.59 10.35
C LEU A 116 -13.67 -1.41 9.71
N SER A 117 -14.11 -2.32 8.82
CA SER A 117 -15.47 -2.30 8.25
C SER A 117 -16.54 -2.40 9.33
N ARG A 118 -16.31 -3.22 10.35
CA ARG A 118 -17.27 -3.38 11.47
C ARG A 118 -17.37 -2.09 12.29
N LEU A 119 -16.25 -1.41 12.51
CA LEU A 119 -16.23 -0.12 13.22
C LEU A 119 -16.93 0.97 12.39
N ALA A 120 -16.61 1.08 11.10
CA ALA A 120 -17.24 2.03 10.18
C ALA A 120 -18.78 1.87 10.18
N ALA A 121 -19.27 0.63 10.03
CA ALA A 121 -20.70 0.33 10.07
C ALA A 121 -21.34 0.69 11.43
N LYS A 122 -20.64 0.47 12.55
CA LYS A 122 -21.11 0.84 13.89
C LYS A 122 -21.22 2.35 14.06
N GLN A 123 -20.33 3.11 13.42
CA GLN A 123 -20.33 4.58 13.44
C GLN A 123 -21.30 5.20 12.41
N GLY A 124 -21.99 4.39 11.61
CA GLY A 124 -22.99 4.85 10.65
C GLY A 124 -22.44 5.10 9.24
N PHE A 125 -21.16 4.80 8.99
CA PHE A 125 -20.60 4.81 7.63
C PHE A 125 -21.06 3.57 6.87
N SER A 126 -21.37 3.75 5.58
CA SER A 126 -21.84 2.68 4.71
C SER A 126 -21.45 2.94 3.26
N GLY A 127 -21.46 1.91 2.43
CA GLY A 127 -21.00 1.99 1.04
C GLY A 127 -19.55 1.54 0.87
N GLU A 128 -19.05 1.71 -0.34
CA GLU A 128 -17.71 1.25 -0.77
C GLU A 128 -16.59 1.97 -0.02
N ASP A 129 -16.77 3.26 0.24
CA ASP A 129 -15.78 4.13 0.89
C ASP A 129 -15.96 4.27 2.41
N ALA A 130 -16.78 3.43 3.04
CA ALA A 130 -17.15 3.58 4.46
C ALA A 130 -15.94 3.68 5.42
N ILE A 131 -14.85 2.97 5.12
CA ILE A 131 -13.62 3.03 5.93
C ILE A 131 -12.83 4.31 5.63
N VAL A 132 -12.78 4.73 4.36
CA VAL A 132 -12.11 5.97 3.93
C VAL A 132 -12.80 7.17 4.58
N ASP A 133 -14.13 7.20 4.54
CA ASP A 133 -14.95 8.23 5.18
C ASP A 133 -14.75 8.26 6.70
N MET A 134 -14.66 7.09 7.34
CA MET A 134 -14.39 6.98 8.78
C MET A 134 -12.99 7.48 9.15
N LEU A 135 -11.97 7.17 8.34
CA LEU A 135 -10.58 7.54 8.59
C LEU A 135 -10.28 9.00 8.20
N GLY A 136 -11.04 9.56 7.26
CA GLY A 136 -10.72 10.85 6.64
C GLY A 136 -9.47 10.78 5.75
N THR A 137 -9.04 9.59 5.35
CA THR A 137 -7.87 9.36 4.50
C THR A 137 -7.96 8.07 3.71
N ASP A 138 -7.21 8.01 2.62
CA ASP A 138 -7.10 6.83 1.76
C ASP A 138 -6.44 5.68 2.50
N ILE A 139 -7.06 4.50 2.40
CA ILE A 139 -6.52 3.25 2.91
C ILE A 139 -6.41 2.23 1.77
N ALA A 140 -5.24 1.61 1.68
CA ALA A 140 -4.97 0.50 0.77
C ALA A 140 -4.77 -0.79 1.56
N TYR A 141 -5.07 -1.93 0.94
CA TYR A 141 -4.88 -3.24 1.55
C TYR A 141 -3.86 -4.08 0.79
N TYR A 142 -3.00 -4.77 1.52
CA TYR A 142 -2.10 -5.77 0.98
C TYR A 142 -2.43 -7.17 1.50
N ASN A 143 -2.06 -8.17 0.69
CA ASN A 143 -2.21 -9.59 1.01
C ASN A 143 -0.85 -10.17 1.47
N GLY A 144 -0.89 -11.38 2.02
CA GLY A 144 0.30 -12.16 2.35
C GLY A 144 0.52 -12.24 3.87
N GLU A 145 1.78 -12.09 4.29
CA GLU A 145 2.11 -12.05 5.71
C GLU A 145 1.75 -10.70 6.31
N ASP A 146 1.14 -10.69 7.50
CA ASP A 146 0.84 -9.44 8.21
C ASP A 146 2.13 -8.79 8.72
N LYS A 147 2.53 -7.72 8.03
CA LYS A 147 3.69 -6.88 8.36
C LYS A 147 3.29 -5.64 9.16
N GLY A 148 2.03 -5.54 9.60
CA GLY A 148 1.50 -4.40 10.34
C GLY A 148 0.82 -3.36 9.45
N VAL A 149 0.52 -2.21 10.05
CA VAL A 149 -0.13 -1.07 9.39
C VAL A 149 0.91 0.01 9.11
N PHE A 150 0.99 0.47 7.87
CA PHE A 150 1.92 1.49 7.43
C PHE A 150 1.22 2.84 7.32
N MET A 151 1.85 3.88 7.84
CA MET A 151 1.44 5.27 7.71
C MET A 151 2.48 6.01 6.87
N LEU A 152 2.06 6.65 5.79
CA LEU A 152 2.91 7.42 4.88
C LEU A 152 2.51 8.88 4.89
N ALA A 153 3.43 9.78 5.27
CA ALA A 153 3.12 11.21 5.30
C ALA A 153 2.92 11.76 3.87
N LYS A 154 1.67 12.11 3.51
CA LYS A 154 1.28 12.47 2.12
C LYS A 154 2.12 13.59 1.51
N ARG A 155 2.62 14.52 2.33
CA ARG A 155 3.44 15.67 1.89
C ARG A 155 4.87 15.29 1.49
N PHE A 156 5.35 14.12 1.90
CA PHE A 156 6.75 13.68 1.72
C PHE A 156 6.87 12.37 0.93
N THR A 157 5.74 11.70 0.68
CA THR A 157 5.69 10.43 -0.04
C THR A 157 4.82 10.58 -1.29
N ALA A 158 5.34 10.17 -2.43
CA ALA A 158 4.62 10.10 -3.69
C ALA A 158 4.81 8.71 -4.32
N LEU A 159 3.75 8.18 -4.92
CA LEU A 159 3.80 7.01 -5.78
C LEU A 159 3.74 7.48 -7.23
N SER A 160 4.68 6.99 -8.05
CA SER A 160 4.69 7.28 -9.48
C SER A 160 4.63 5.98 -10.26
N PHE A 161 3.77 5.93 -11.27
CA PHE A 161 3.74 4.82 -12.21
C PHE A 161 4.67 5.14 -13.39
N GLY A 162 5.62 4.25 -13.63
CA GLY A 162 6.53 4.35 -14.77
C GLY A 162 6.03 3.54 -15.95
N CYS A 163 6.37 4.01 -17.16
CA CYS A 163 6.08 3.24 -18.35
C CYS A 163 6.98 1.99 -18.40
N PHE A 164 6.36 0.82 -18.56
CA PHE A 164 7.11 -0.43 -18.74
C PHE A 164 7.71 -0.53 -20.15
N ARG A 165 7.03 0.08 -21.13
CA ARG A 165 7.48 0.23 -22.52
C ARG A 165 7.67 1.72 -22.87
N HIS A 166 8.39 2.01 -23.95
CA HIS A 166 8.62 3.37 -24.44
C HIS A 166 7.39 4.02 -25.13
N ASP A 167 6.23 3.36 -25.10
CA ASP A 167 4.97 3.79 -25.70
C ASP A 167 4.16 4.76 -24.82
N GLY A 168 4.58 4.97 -23.57
CA GLY A 168 3.86 5.81 -22.61
C GLY A 168 2.81 5.06 -21.78
N GLU A 169 2.66 3.74 -21.97
CA GLU A 169 1.73 2.94 -21.17
C GLU A 169 2.35 2.53 -19.82
N ASN A 170 1.65 2.84 -18.73
CA ASN A 170 2.07 2.53 -17.37
C ASN A 170 1.81 1.07 -16.96
N ILE A 171 0.84 0.42 -17.62
CA ILE A 171 0.48 -0.97 -17.43
C ILE A 171 0.45 -1.63 -18.80
N THR A 172 1.18 -2.72 -18.95
CA THR A 172 1.20 -3.54 -20.15
C THR A 172 0.41 -4.82 -19.89
N VAL A 173 -0.56 -5.12 -20.74
CA VAL A 173 -1.31 -6.38 -20.70
C VAL A 173 -0.89 -7.25 -21.87
N VAL A 174 -0.52 -8.50 -21.59
CA VAL A 174 -0.13 -9.50 -22.59
C VAL A 174 -1.07 -10.69 -22.47
N LEU A 175 -1.67 -11.10 -23.59
CA LEU A 175 -2.40 -12.35 -23.67
C LEU A 175 -1.57 -13.33 -24.50
N SER A 176 -1.16 -14.44 -23.90
CA SER A 176 -0.40 -15.49 -24.57
C SER A 176 -1.16 -16.82 -24.55
N ARG A 177 -0.84 -17.72 -25.48
CA ARG A 177 -1.46 -19.03 -25.58
C ARG A 177 -0.61 -20.04 -24.81
N ASP A 178 -1.21 -20.74 -23.85
CA ASP A 178 -0.64 -21.91 -23.20
C ASP A 178 -1.31 -23.17 -23.76
N GLY A 179 -0.63 -23.80 -24.72
CA GLY A 179 -1.11 -25.00 -25.41
C GLY A 179 -1.14 -26.24 -24.50
N ASP A 180 -0.25 -26.31 -23.51
CA ASP A 180 -0.10 -27.46 -22.63
C ASP A 180 -1.25 -27.52 -21.63
N SER A 181 -1.67 -26.36 -21.11
CA SER A 181 -2.82 -26.26 -20.20
C SER A 181 -4.16 -26.00 -20.90
N GLN A 182 -4.19 -25.87 -22.23
CA GLN A 182 -5.41 -25.48 -22.98
C GLN A 182 -6.04 -24.20 -22.39
N SER A 183 -5.22 -23.16 -22.26
CA SER A 183 -5.64 -21.87 -21.74
C SER A 183 -4.97 -20.72 -22.47
N HIS A 184 -5.45 -19.51 -22.19
CA HIS A 184 -4.70 -18.30 -22.45
C HIS A 184 -4.22 -17.72 -21.13
N ASP A 185 -3.00 -17.23 -21.11
CA ASP A 185 -2.42 -16.58 -19.95
C ASP A 185 -2.52 -15.07 -20.15
N LEU A 186 -3.30 -14.43 -19.28
CA LEU A 186 -3.41 -12.99 -19.20
C LEU A 186 -2.39 -12.49 -18.19
N GLU A 187 -1.34 -11.85 -18.67
CA GLU A 187 -0.28 -11.26 -17.87
C GLU A 187 -0.45 -9.74 -17.81
N ILE A 188 -0.35 -9.18 -16.60
CA ILE A 188 -0.41 -7.75 -16.32
C ILE A 188 0.93 -7.34 -15.73
N LEU A 189 1.64 -6.50 -16.48
CA LEU A 189 2.97 -6.00 -16.17
C LEU A 189 2.90 -4.51 -15.86
N GLY A 190 3.63 -4.06 -14.86
CA GLY A 190 3.68 -2.65 -14.48
C GLY A 190 4.97 -2.28 -13.78
N LYS A 191 5.23 -0.98 -13.71
CA LYS A 191 6.38 -0.43 -12.97
C LYS A 191 5.91 0.69 -12.05
N VAL A 192 6.21 0.57 -10.76
CA VAL A 192 5.90 1.60 -9.75
C VAL A 192 7.18 2.08 -9.09
N PHE A 193 7.30 3.38 -8.91
CA PHE A 193 8.34 4.03 -8.14
C PHE A 193 7.75 4.56 -6.85
N VAL A 194 8.38 4.21 -5.72
CA VAL A 194 8.02 4.75 -4.41
C VAL A 194 8.96 5.90 -4.10
N VAL A 195 8.52 7.13 -4.32
CA VAL A 195 9.32 8.31 -4.00
C VAL A 195 9.01 8.72 -2.57
N ALA A 196 10.00 8.63 -1.69
CA ALA A 196 9.91 9.23 -0.36
C ALA A 196 11.12 10.14 -0.19
N GLU A 197 10.87 11.43 0.00
CA GLU A 197 11.91 12.46 0.13
C GLU A 197 11.82 13.08 1.52
N ALA A 198 12.82 12.79 2.35
CA ALA A 198 12.88 13.36 3.69
C ALA A 198 14.32 13.56 4.19
N ALA A 199 15.25 13.77 3.27
CA ALA A 199 16.62 14.11 3.59
C ALA A 199 16.71 15.63 3.80
N THR A 200 16.97 16.06 5.04
CA THR A 200 17.30 17.45 5.34
C THR A 200 18.74 17.56 5.82
N THR A 201 19.41 18.64 5.46
CA THR A 201 20.78 18.91 5.92
C THR A 201 20.71 19.78 7.16
N ILE A 202 21.11 19.24 8.32
CA ILE A 202 21.19 20.01 9.56
C ILE A 202 22.58 20.67 9.62
N LYS A 203 22.61 22.01 9.69
CA LYS A 203 23.82 22.76 10.03
C LYS A 203 24.10 22.60 11.53
N MET A 204 25.18 21.92 11.87
CA MET A 204 25.76 21.81 13.20
C MET A 204 26.81 22.93 13.39
N GLY A 205 27.11 23.29 14.64
CA GLY A 205 28.08 24.35 14.96
C GLY A 205 29.49 24.17 14.36
N THR A 206 29.84 22.94 13.94
CA THR A 206 31.13 22.61 13.31
C THR A 206 30.99 21.84 11.98
N GLY A 207 29.84 21.86 11.31
CA GLY A 207 29.65 21.15 10.03
C GLY A 207 28.19 20.98 9.60
N SER A 208 27.94 20.15 8.59
CA SER A 208 26.58 19.77 8.18
C SER A 208 26.41 18.26 8.18
N ALA A 209 25.28 17.76 8.68
CA ALA A 209 24.95 16.33 8.67
C ALA A 209 23.61 16.10 7.96
N THR A 210 23.53 15.02 7.18
CA THR A 210 22.27 14.56 6.60
C THR A 210 21.43 13.93 7.71
N ALA A 211 20.24 14.48 7.94
CA ALA A 211 19.23 13.90 8.80
C ALA A 211 18.18 13.23 7.92
N VAL A 212 17.95 11.95 8.20
CA VAL A 212 16.91 11.14 7.58
C VAL A 212 15.67 11.25 8.45
N LEU A 213 14.61 11.85 7.93
CA LEU A 213 13.32 11.96 8.63
C LEU A 213 12.48 10.70 8.34
N PRO A 214 11.98 10.00 9.36
CA PRO A 214 11.18 8.79 9.14
C PRO A 214 9.75 9.13 8.71
N VAL A 215 9.57 9.41 7.42
CA VAL A 215 8.26 9.76 6.82
C VAL A 215 7.33 8.57 6.61
N VAL A 216 7.83 7.37 6.88
CA VAL A 216 7.04 6.13 6.88
C VAL A 216 7.10 5.52 8.28
N LYS A 217 5.93 5.21 8.83
CA LYS A 217 5.82 4.48 10.09
C LYS A 217 5.16 3.13 9.88
N ARG A 218 5.68 2.10 10.54
CA ARG A 218 5.06 0.78 10.63
C ARG A 218 4.59 0.53 12.06
N LEU A 219 3.30 0.41 12.22
CA LEU A 219 2.62 0.01 13.45
C LEU A 219 2.52 -1.52 13.46
N LYS A 220 3.39 -2.18 14.24
CA LYS A 220 3.48 -3.63 14.27
C LYS A 220 2.80 -4.15 15.55
N PHE A 221 1.68 -4.83 15.37
CA PHE A 221 0.96 -5.46 16.49
C PHE A 221 1.55 -6.85 16.74
N THR A 222 2.69 -6.90 17.43
CA THR A 222 3.43 -8.14 17.68
C THR A 222 2.57 -9.14 18.43
N LYS A 223 2.33 -10.31 17.80
CA LYS A 223 1.78 -11.53 18.40
C LYS A 223 2.63 -11.87 19.64
N THR A 224 2.02 -12.10 20.81
CA THR A 224 2.75 -12.66 21.95
C THR A 224 3.38 -13.97 21.47
N GLU A 225 4.71 -14.08 21.53
CA GLU A 225 5.39 -15.34 21.31
C GLU A 225 4.76 -16.38 22.25
N ALA A 226 4.27 -17.48 21.67
CA ALA A 226 3.75 -18.62 22.41
C ALA A 226 4.90 -19.51 22.87
#